data_AF-A0A2V5J9B5-F1
#
_entry.id   AF-A0A2V5J9B5-F1
#
_cell.length_a   1.000
_cell.length_b   1.000
_cell.length_c   1.000
_cell.angle_alpha   90.00
_cell.angle_beta   90.00
_cell.angle_gamma   90.00
#
_symmetry.space_group_name_H-M   'P 1'
#
loop_
_entity.id
_entity.type
_entity.pdbx_description
1 polymer ?
#
loop_
_entity_poly.entity_id
_entity_poly.type
_entity_poly.pdbx_seq_one_letter_code
_entity_poly.pdbx_strand_id
1 'polypeptide(L)'
;MPEPKDFQESCEFYITVAIKAADDLRNALRLDETQFRRITPALWQDPRPAFIYSVLDEVQKAGISIMDWSQKLSETDRKPEHTDHLIRLVTRWQQDEQSFRARKLAEILVDLICFSATNEPDYYRDYLWLKEFDSTVRSLNDQHEFFGFKRRNTEYGLQWRERDIKQAENKRIDVSKRWYLRRKQAAFQNEWKTSGVPFSSFRQRYIRILDLALPNELAAIGKSYIHAYGMSADIHFTPHDSSSAFNEDDVYLGVHRVGLLCYAILIRCQKLLDLVLEGVNATIRKMHDENVGPATLVAQLKQEKAQVGDFVWAHGDICRVAEVRKSKFGYVSYRVTYVEPPPIAEIKEDWFAAFEIRLVATKALAQQVLTQLQTDPEIPEDERASFKNMSEDKRDELLGKAVAKIFRLQQQIVCDAKLRNT
;
A
#
# COMPACT_ATOMS: atom_id res chain seq x y z
N MET A 1 12.92 14.28 10.78
CA MET A 1 12.91 12.90 11.30
C MET A 1 12.25 12.93 12.66
N PRO A 2 11.52 11.89 13.08
CA PRO A 2 11.14 11.75 14.48
C PRO A 2 12.42 11.73 15.32
N GLU A 3 12.41 12.33 16.51
CA GLU A 3 13.57 12.19 17.40
C GLU A 3 13.74 10.70 17.77
N PRO A 4 14.95 10.22 18.08
CA PRO A 4 15.18 8.81 18.46
C PRO A 4 14.24 8.31 19.57
N LYS A 5 13.81 9.22 20.45
CA LYS A 5 12.80 8.97 21.49
C LYS A 5 11.41 8.70 20.92
N ASP A 6 10.97 9.48 19.94
CA ASP A 6 9.68 9.29 19.26
C ASP A 6 9.61 7.94 18.52
N PHE A 7 10.76 7.47 18.01
CA PHE A 7 10.86 6.15 17.36
C PHE A 7 10.70 5.01 18.36
N GLN A 8 11.37 5.05 19.52
CA GLN A 8 11.23 4.02 20.56
C GLN A 8 9.80 3.96 21.11
N GLU A 9 9.19 5.10 21.42
CA GLU A 9 7.80 5.17 21.86
C GLU A 9 6.84 4.58 20.82
N SER A 10 7.09 4.86 19.54
CA SER A 10 6.33 4.26 18.44
C SER A 10 6.49 2.73 18.38
N CYS A 11 7.72 2.22 18.52
CA CYS A 11 7.99 0.78 18.56
C CYS A 11 7.28 0.11 19.73
N GLU A 12 7.37 0.66 20.94
CA GLU A 12 6.68 0.14 22.12
C GLU A 12 5.17 0.08 21.94
N PHE A 13 4.59 1.11 21.33
CA PHE A 13 3.18 1.11 20.95
C PHE A 13 2.87 -0.04 19.98
N TYR A 14 3.61 -0.17 18.87
CA TYR A 14 3.36 -1.23 17.89
C TYR A 14 3.54 -2.63 18.47
N ILE A 15 4.53 -2.84 19.34
CA ILE A 15 4.75 -4.11 20.05
C ILE A 15 3.57 -4.42 20.96
N THR A 16 3.11 -3.43 21.74
CA THR A 16 1.93 -3.58 22.62
C THR A 16 0.69 -3.96 21.82
N VAL A 17 0.46 -3.32 20.68
CA VAL A 17 -0.63 -3.64 19.76
C VAL A 17 -0.47 -5.05 19.21
N ALA A 18 0.67 -5.37 18.61
CA ALA A 18 0.89 -6.62 17.90
C ALA A 18 0.96 -7.84 18.82
N ILE A 19 1.41 -7.68 20.06
CA ILE A 19 1.54 -8.78 21.03
C ILE A 19 0.31 -8.84 21.94
N LYS A 20 0.09 -7.80 22.75
CA LYS A 20 -0.92 -7.82 23.82
C LYS A 20 -2.34 -7.75 23.27
N ALA A 21 -2.64 -6.78 22.40
CA ALA A 21 -4.01 -6.67 21.87
C ALA A 21 -4.39 -7.89 21.00
N ALA A 22 -3.42 -8.44 20.25
CA ALA A 22 -3.61 -9.69 19.51
C ALA A 22 -3.85 -10.89 20.43
N ASP A 23 -3.13 -11.00 21.55
CA ASP A 23 -3.31 -12.09 22.51
C ASP A 23 -4.67 -12.02 23.21
N ASP A 24 -5.07 -10.83 23.67
CA ASP A 24 -6.39 -10.60 24.26
C ASP A 24 -7.49 -11.04 23.28
N LEU A 25 -7.38 -10.63 22.00
CA LEU A 25 -8.35 -11.00 20.97
C LEU A 25 -8.33 -12.51 20.69
N ARG A 26 -7.16 -13.15 20.68
CA ARG A 26 -7.02 -14.61 20.53
C ARG A 26 -7.73 -15.33 21.66
N ASN A 27 -7.51 -14.93 22.91
CA ASN A 27 -8.13 -15.54 24.08
C ASN A 27 -9.67 -15.46 24.02
N ALA A 28 -10.21 -14.39 23.43
CA ALA A 28 -11.65 -14.25 23.22
C ALA A 28 -12.24 -15.14 22.12
N LEU A 29 -11.43 -15.70 21.22
CA LEU A 29 -11.88 -16.64 20.19
C LEU A 29 -12.37 -17.98 20.77
N ARG A 30 -12.08 -18.26 22.04
CA ARG A 30 -12.37 -19.53 22.72
C ARG A 30 -11.76 -20.74 21.98
N LEU A 31 -10.59 -20.51 21.39
CA LEU A 31 -9.76 -21.50 20.73
C LEU A 31 -8.44 -21.61 21.48
N ASP A 32 -8.13 -22.79 21.99
CA ASP A 32 -6.80 -23.05 22.52
C ASP A 32 -5.84 -23.62 21.46
N GLU A 33 -4.54 -23.57 21.74
CA GLU A 33 -3.49 -24.05 20.84
C GLU A 33 -3.63 -25.54 20.49
N THR A 34 -4.15 -26.34 21.42
CA THR A 34 -4.33 -27.78 21.20
C THR A 34 -5.44 -28.04 20.19
N GLN A 35 -6.57 -27.35 20.34
CA GLN A 35 -7.70 -27.40 19.42
C GLN A 35 -7.29 -26.89 18.04
N PHE A 36 -6.61 -25.75 17.98
CA PHE A 36 -6.15 -25.14 16.73
C PHE A 36 -5.22 -26.07 15.94
N ARG A 37 -4.28 -26.76 16.61
CA ARG A 37 -3.35 -27.71 15.96
C ARG A 37 -3.99 -29.02 15.51
N ARG A 38 -5.06 -29.46 16.19
CA ARG A 38 -5.64 -30.80 15.96
C ARG A 38 -6.82 -30.80 15.00
N ILE A 39 -7.54 -29.69 14.89
CA ILE A 39 -8.76 -29.61 14.08
C ILE A 39 -8.50 -28.72 12.88
N THR A 40 -8.61 -29.28 11.67
CA THR A 40 -8.52 -28.53 10.42
C THR A 40 -9.50 -27.35 10.46
N PRO A 41 -9.06 -26.10 10.21
CA PRO A 41 -9.89 -24.89 10.34
C PRO A 41 -11.25 -24.96 9.62
N ALA A 42 -11.31 -25.60 8.45
CA ALA A 42 -12.55 -25.73 7.67
C ALA A 42 -13.60 -26.67 8.31
N LEU A 43 -13.19 -27.56 9.22
CA LEU A 43 -14.08 -28.53 9.88
C LEU A 43 -14.77 -27.96 11.13
N TRP A 44 -14.41 -26.75 11.55
CA TRP A 44 -15.10 -26.07 12.64
C TRP A 44 -16.53 -25.72 12.24
N GLN A 45 -17.44 -25.73 13.23
CA GLN A 45 -18.83 -25.29 13.02
C GLN A 45 -18.86 -23.85 12.49
N ASP A 46 -18.03 -22.99 13.07
CA ASP A 46 -17.69 -21.67 12.53
C ASP A 46 -16.17 -21.63 12.25
N PRO A 47 -15.73 -21.57 10.99
CA PRO A 47 -14.31 -21.47 10.65
C PRO A 47 -13.70 -20.08 10.88
N ARG A 48 -14.52 -19.04 11.11
CA ARG A 48 -14.05 -17.65 11.25
C ARG A 48 -13.04 -17.49 12.38
N PRO A 49 -13.29 -18.01 13.61
CA PRO A 49 -12.31 -17.90 14.69
C PRO A 49 -10.98 -18.60 14.34
N ALA A 50 -11.01 -19.77 13.70
CA ALA A 50 -9.77 -20.48 13.34
C ALA A 50 -8.96 -19.74 12.27
N PHE A 51 -9.63 -19.12 11.29
CA PHE A 51 -8.97 -18.25 10.32
C PHE A 51 -8.35 -17.02 11.00
N ILE A 52 -9.10 -16.35 11.87
CA ILE A 52 -8.61 -15.16 12.59
C ILE A 52 -7.47 -15.53 13.55
N TYR A 53 -7.51 -16.70 14.19
CA TYR A 53 -6.41 -17.20 15.00
C TYR A 53 -5.09 -17.24 14.20
N SER A 54 -5.13 -17.80 12.99
CA SER A 54 -3.96 -17.84 12.08
C SER A 54 -3.48 -16.45 11.67
N VAL A 55 -4.40 -15.50 11.53
CA VAL A 55 -4.08 -14.09 11.27
C VAL A 55 -3.36 -13.45 12.46
N LEU A 56 -3.85 -13.69 13.68
CA LEU A 56 -3.25 -13.16 14.91
C LEU A 56 -1.84 -13.72 15.15
N ASP A 57 -1.57 -14.97 14.74
CA ASP A 57 -0.20 -15.51 14.75
C ASP A 57 0.75 -14.70 13.89
N GLU A 58 0.31 -14.23 12.72
CA GLU A 58 1.15 -13.41 11.84
C GLU A 58 1.33 -11.99 12.36
N VAL A 59 0.32 -11.42 13.02
CA VAL A 59 0.43 -10.14 13.73
C VAL A 59 1.45 -10.25 14.87
N GLN A 60 1.40 -11.31 15.67
CA GLN A 60 2.37 -11.50 16.77
C GLN A 60 3.79 -11.77 16.27
N LYS A 61 3.96 -12.56 15.19
CA LYS A 61 5.27 -12.73 14.54
C LYS A 61 5.85 -11.40 14.07
N ALA A 62 5.00 -10.50 13.55
CA ALA A 62 5.43 -9.16 13.19
C ALA A 62 5.79 -8.32 14.43
N GLY A 63 5.06 -8.43 15.54
CA GLY A 63 5.42 -7.82 16.81
C GLY A 63 6.81 -8.25 17.30
N ILE A 64 7.12 -9.55 17.25
CA ILE A 64 8.45 -10.08 17.59
C ILE A 64 9.53 -9.51 16.66
N SER A 65 9.25 -9.41 15.36
CA SER A 65 10.18 -8.78 14.41
C SER A 65 10.41 -7.30 14.72
N ILE A 66 9.38 -6.54 15.10
CA ILE A 66 9.52 -5.14 15.51
C ILE A 66 10.37 -5.01 16.78
N MET A 67 10.21 -5.91 17.75
CA MET A 67 11.07 -5.93 18.95
C MET A 67 12.55 -6.09 18.58
N ASP A 68 12.86 -7.05 17.71
CA ASP A 68 14.22 -7.31 17.24
C ASP A 68 14.80 -6.13 16.44
N TRP A 69 14.02 -5.56 15.51
CA TRP A 69 14.46 -4.36 14.76
C TRP A 69 14.64 -3.15 15.67
N SER A 70 13.74 -2.92 16.63
CA SER A 70 13.85 -1.81 17.57
C SER A 70 15.13 -1.89 18.39
N GLN A 71 15.51 -3.09 18.84
CA GLN A 71 16.77 -3.32 19.53
C GLN A 71 17.96 -3.02 18.60
N LYS A 72 17.98 -3.63 17.41
CA LYS A 72 19.06 -3.45 16.42
C LYS A 72 19.27 -1.98 16.01
N LEU A 73 18.19 -1.21 15.89
CA LEU A 73 18.23 0.19 15.47
C LEU A 73 18.51 1.15 16.64
N SER A 74 18.25 0.74 17.89
CA SER A 74 18.56 1.56 19.08
C SER A 74 20.01 1.43 19.54
N GLU A 75 20.72 0.39 19.13
CA GLU A 75 22.14 0.18 19.43
C GLU A 75 23.02 1.11 18.56
N THR A 76 23.08 2.39 18.93
CA THR A 76 23.89 3.44 18.25
C THR A 76 25.39 3.12 18.19
N ASP A 77 25.90 2.24 19.05
CA ASP A 77 27.32 1.87 19.13
C ASP A 77 27.75 0.77 18.15
N ARG A 78 26.83 0.26 17.32
CA ARG A 78 27.13 -0.69 16.24
C ARG A 78 27.08 -0.03 14.86
N LYS A 79 27.65 1.16 14.72
CA LYS A 79 28.26 1.53 13.43
C LYS A 79 29.67 0.95 13.45
N PRO A 80 29.86 -0.30 13.02
CA PRO A 80 31.19 -0.86 12.96
C PRO A 80 32.11 0.04 12.11
N GLU A 81 33.41 0.01 12.34
CA GLU A 81 34.43 0.64 11.49
C GLU A 81 34.40 0.01 10.08
N HIS A 82 33.37 0.31 9.30
CA HIS A 82 33.02 -0.46 8.12
C HIS A 82 32.79 0.47 6.93
N THR A 83 33.31 0.01 5.80
CA THR A 83 33.11 0.57 4.46
C THR A 83 31.63 0.76 4.14
N ASP A 84 31.28 1.78 3.35
CA ASP A 84 29.91 2.06 2.86
C ASP A 84 29.14 0.82 2.37
N HIS A 85 29.84 -0.16 1.79
CA HIS A 85 29.26 -1.42 1.35
C HIS A 85 28.56 -2.21 2.47
N LEU A 86 29.18 -2.33 3.65
CA LEU A 86 28.66 -3.12 4.76
C LEU A 86 27.49 -2.43 5.44
N ILE A 87 27.52 -1.08 5.54
CA ILE A 87 26.39 -0.29 6.01
C ILE A 87 25.18 -0.55 5.10
N ARG A 88 25.36 -0.36 3.78
CA ARG A 88 24.31 -0.64 2.79
C ARG A 88 23.79 -2.08 2.87
N LEU A 89 24.68 -3.06 3.02
CA LEU A 89 24.31 -4.47 3.08
C LEU A 89 23.44 -4.78 4.30
N VAL A 90 23.85 -4.34 5.48
CA VAL A 90 23.11 -4.59 6.73
C VAL A 90 21.76 -3.89 6.71
N THR A 91 21.70 -2.63 6.29
CA THR A 91 20.44 -1.90 6.17
C THR A 91 19.50 -2.55 5.17
N ARG A 92 20.00 -2.96 4.00
CA ARG A 92 19.17 -3.64 2.99
C ARG A 92 18.62 -4.97 3.48
N TRP A 93 19.42 -5.76 4.19
CA TRP A 93 18.94 -7.00 4.79
C TRP A 93 17.75 -6.75 5.74
N GLN A 94 17.83 -5.70 6.56
CA GLN A 94 16.70 -5.31 7.43
C GLN A 94 15.49 -4.82 6.61
N GLN A 95 15.72 -4.03 5.56
CA GLN A 95 14.67 -3.58 4.65
C GLN A 95 13.97 -4.78 3.97
N ASP A 96 14.72 -5.80 3.54
CA ASP A 96 14.16 -7.01 2.92
C ASP A 96 13.26 -7.78 3.90
N GLU A 97 13.69 -7.93 5.16
CA GLU A 97 12.88 -8.54 6.21
C GLU A 97 11.59 -7.75 6.48
N GLN A 98 11.68 -6.42 6.55
CA GLN A 98 10.55 -5.52 6.74
C GLN A 98 9.58 -5.61 5.57
N SER A 99 10.09 -5.57 4.33
CA SER A 99 9.30 -5.72 3.10
C SER A 99 8.60 -7.07 3.03
N PHE A 100 9.27 -8.16 3.42
CA PHE A 100 8.66 -9.49 3.54
C PHE A 100 7.48 -9.50 4.52
N ARG A 101 7.67 -8.96 5.73
CA ARG A 101 6.62 -8.88 6.75
C ARG A 101 5.45 -7.99 6.30
N ALA A 102 5.75 -6.80 5.80
CA ALA A 102 4.75 -5.85 5.35
C ALA A 102 3.91 -6.42 4.19
N ARG A 103 4.53 -7.15 3.25
CA ARG A 103 3.80 -7.84 2.18
C ARG A 103 2.82 -8.86 2.75
N LYS A 104 3.28 -9.75 3.63
CA LYS A 104 2.45 -10.81 4.20
C LYS A 104 1.26 -10.24 4.95
N LEU A 105 1.48 -9.20 5.75
CA LEU A 105 0.41 -8.49 6.47
C LEU A 105 -0.54 -7.76 5.52
N ALA A 106 -0.04 -7.13 4.44
CA ALA A 106 -0.91 -6.50 3.45
C ALA A 106 -1.80 -7.52 2.72
N GLU A 107 -1.29 -8.71 2.38
CA GLU A 107 -2.09 -9.80 1.82
C GLU A 107 -3.21 -10.24 2.79
N ILE A 108 -2.87 -10.40 4.07
CA ILE A 108 -3.83 -10.73 5.14
C ILE A 108 -4.91 -9.66 5.28
N LEU A 109 -4.50 -8.38 5.36
CA LEU A 109 -5.43 -7.27 5.52
C LEU A 109 -6.40 -7.16 4.34
N VAL A 110 -5.90 -7.31 3.11
CA VAL A 110 -6.73 -7.34 1.90
C VAL A 110 -7.76 -8.49 1.97
N ASP A 111 -7.37 -9.67 2.43
CA ASP A 111 -8.28 -10.81 2.57
C ASP A 111 -9.35 -10.56 3.63
N LEU A 112 -8.97 -10.01 4.79
CA LEU A 112 -9.90 -9.63 5.85
C LEU A 112 -10.91 -8.57 5.39
N ILE A 113 -10.47 -7.56 4.62
CA ILE A 113 -11.37 -6.56 4.05
C ILE A 113 -12.32 -7.21 3.05
N CYS A 114 -11.84 -8.10 2.18
CA CYS A 114 -12.71 -8.83 1.26
C CYS A 114 -13.76 -9.66 2.00
N PHE A 115 -13.39 -10.31 3.11
CA PHE A 115 -14.34 -11.03 3.98
C PHE A 115 -15.40 -10.14 4.61
N SER A 116 -15.23 -8.82 4.65
CA SER A 116 -16.29 -7.92 5.12
C SER A 116 -17.52 -7.91 4.19
N ALA A 117 -17.36 -8.30 2.92
CA ALA A 117 -18.47 -8.49 1.99
C ALA A 117 -19.05 -9.92 2.00
N THR A 118 -18.37 -10.86 2.65
CA THR A 118 -18.75 -12.29 2.73
C THR A 118 -18.43 -12.83 4.13
N ASN A 119 -18.95 -12.19 5.18
CA ASN A 119 -18.62 -12.51 6.58
C ASN A 119 -19.42 -13.71 7.14
N GLU A 120 -19.87 -14.61 6.26
CA GLU A 120 -20.62 -15.81 6.62
C GLU A 120 -19.66 -17.03 6.74
N PRO A 121 -19.88 -17.92 7.73
CA PRO A 121 -19.01 -19.08 7.97
C PRO A 121 -18.73 -19.95 6.73
N ASP A 122 -19.71 -20.07 5.83
CA ASP A 122 -19.57 -20.88 4.61
C ASP A 122 -18.55 -20.33 3.61
N TYR A 123 -18.36 -19.02 3.52
CA TYR A 123 -17.34 -18.43 2.65
C TYR A 123 -15.93 -18.63 3.19
N TYR A 124 -15.75 -18.60 4.51
CA TYR A 124 -14.48 -18.95 5.15
C TYR A 124 -14.16 -20.43 4.96
N ARG A 125 -15.17 -21.30 5.15
CA ARG A 125 -15.04 -22.74 4.92
C ARG A 125 -14.58 -23.04 3.50
N ASP A 126 -15.27 -22.46 2.52
CA ASP A 126 -14.99 -22.65 1.10
C ASP A 126 -13.59 -22.14 0.74
N TYR A 127 -13.21 -20.95 1.24
CA TYR A 127 -11.85 -20.41 1.06
C TYR A 127 -10.77 -21.38 1.57
N LEU A 128 -10.94 -21.89 2.80
CA LEU A 128 -9.99 -22.80 3.44
C LEU A 128 -9.92 -24.14 2.70
N TRP A 129 -11.06 -24.72 2.31
CA TRP A 129 -11.10 -25.95 1.52
C TRP A 129 -10.42 -25.78 0.17
N LEU A 130 -10.64 -24.67 -0.54
CA LEU A 130 -9.99 -24.42 -1.81
C LEU A 130 -8.47 -24.27 -1.64
N LYS A 131 -7.99 -23.63 -0.57
CA LYS A 131 -6.55 -23.52 -0.27
C LYS A 131 -5.93 -24.89 0.00
N GLU A 132 -6.60 -25.71 0.79
CA GLU A 132 -6.14 -27.08 1.09
C GLU A 132 -6.19 -27.96 -0.16
N PHE A 133 -7.24 -27.85 -0.98
CA PHE A 133 -7.39 -28.55 -2.25
C PHE A 133 -6.24 -28.22 -3.21
N ASP A 134 -5.93 -26.94 -3.41
CA ASP A 134 -4.82 -26.49 -4.26
C ASP A 134 -3.47 -27.00 -3.76
N SER A 135 -3.20 -26.87 -2.46
CA SER A 135 -1.97 -27.36 -1.85
C SER A 135 -1.80 -28.87 -2.04
N THR A 136 -2.89 -29.63 -1.88
CA THR A 136 -2.91 -31.08 -2.07
C THR A 136 -2.64 -31.46 -3.53
N VAL A 137 -3.28 -30.79 -4.49
CA VAL A 137 -3.05 -31.01 -5.93
C VAL A 137 -1.60 -30.73 -6.30
N ARG A 138 -1.05 -29.60 -5.86
CA ARG A 138 0.36 -29.26 -6.10
C ARG A 138 1.31 -30.29 -5.52
N SER A 139 1.08 -30.71 -4.28
CA SER A 139 1.91 -31.73 -3.64
C SER A 139 1.86 -33.07 -4.39
N LEU A 140 0.69 -33.49 -4.87
CA LEU A 140 0.55 -34.71 -5.67
C LEU A 140 1.24 -34.60 -7.03
N ASN A 141 1.19 -33.43 -7.67
CA ASN A 141 1.88 -33.20 -8.93
C ASN A 141 3.40 -33.18 -8.74
N ASP A 142 3.89 -32.49 -7.73
CA ASP A 142 5.29 -32.46 -7.32
C ASP A 142 5.81 -33.88 -7.01
N GLN A 143 5.04 -34.66 -6.25
CA GLN A 143 5.35 -36.07 -6.00
C GLN A 143 5.48 -36.89 -7.28
N HIS A 144 4.59 -36.66 -8.23
CA HIS A 144 4.62 -37.38 -9.49
C HIS A 144 5.78 -36.93 -10.38
N GLU A 145 6.04 -35.63 -10.46
CA GLU A 145 7.10 -35.04 -11.27
C GLU A 145 8.49 -35.46 -10.78
N PHE A 146 8.74 -35.37 -9.47
CA PHE A 146 10.05 -35.65 -8.89
C PHE A 146 10.26 -37.11 -8.50
N PHE A 147 9.20 -37.86 -8.20
CA PHE A 147 9.31 -39.23 -7.67
C PHE A 147 8.48 -40.28 -8.43
N GLY A 148 7.74 -39.89 -9.48
CA GLY A 148 7.02 -40.82 -10.35
C GLY A 148 5.75 -41.45 -9.76
N PHE A 149 5.28 -41.03 -8.58
CA PHE A 149 4.08 -41.60 -7.95
C PHE A 149 3.11 -40.54 -7.40
N LYS A 150 1.84 -40.94 -7.23
CA LYS A 150 0.83 -40.20 -6.48
C LYS A 150 0.31 -41.05 -5.33
N ARG A 151 0.17 -40.46 -4.15
CA ARG A 151 -0.36 -41.18 -2.97
C ARG A 151 -1.87 -41.38 -3.09
N ARG A 152 -2.31 -42.62 -3.26
CA ARG A 152 -3.74 -42.98 -3.39
C ARG A 152 -4.62 -42.47 -2.24
N ASN A 153 -4.14 -42.53 -0.99
CA ASN A 153 -4.88 -42.02 0.16
C ASN A 153 -5.13 -40.51 0.06
N THR A 154 -4.14 -39.77 -0.47
CA THR A 154 -4.24 -38.32 -0.66
C THR A 154 -5.18 -38.00 -1.82
N GLU A 155 -5.13 -38.76 -2.92
CA GLU A 155 -6.07 -38.66 -4.03
C GLU A 155 -7.52 -38.92 -3.58
N TYR A 156 -7.73 -39.91 -2.73
CA TYR A 156 -9.05 -40.19 -2.18
C TYR A 156 -9.56 -39.04 -1.30
N GLY A 157 -8.70 -38.47 -0.45
CA GLY A 157 -9.02 -37.27 0.33
C GLY A 157 -9.33 -36.04 -0.54
N LEU A 158 -8.74 -35.94 -1.73
CA LEU A 158 -9.03 -34.88 -2.70
C LEU A 158 -10.44 -35.04 -3.28
N GLN A 159 -10.85 -36.27 -3.61
CA GLN A 159 -12.21 -36.57 -4.10
C GLN A 159 -13.28 -36.24 -3.05
N TRP A 160 -12.98 -36.44 -1.77
CA TRP A 160 -13.88 -36.04 -0.68
C TRP A 160 -14.07 -34.53 -0.64
N ARG A 161 -12.97 -33.75 -0.65
CA ARG A 161 -13.04 -32.29 -0.66
C ARG A 161 -13.74 -31.73 -1.90
N GLU A 162 -13.55 -32.34 -3.07
CA GLU A 162 -14.31 -31.98 -4.27
C GLU A 162 -15.83 -32.05 -4.03
N ARG A 163 -16.31 -33.13 -3.39
CA ARG A 163 -17.75 -33.29 -3.10
C ARG A 163 -18.24 -32.20 -2.15
N ASP A 164 -17.46 -31.88 -1.12
CA ASP A 164 -17.80 -30.84 -0.15
C ASP A 164 -17.88 -29.45 -0.79
N ILE A 165 -16.91 -29.10 -1.65
CA ILE A 165 -16.89 -27.84 -2.40
C ILE A 165 -18.12 -27.76 -3.32
N LYS A 166 -18.38 -28.80 -4.13
CA LYS A 166 -19.55 -28.83 -5.03
C LYS A 166 -20.87 -28.77 -4.25
N GLN A 167 -20.94 -29.39 -3.08
CA GLN A 167 -22.13 -29.32 -2.22
C GLN A 167 -22.35 -27.90 -1.68
N ALA A 168 -21.28 -27.20 -1.29
CA ALA A 168 -21.35 -25.82 -0.85
C ALA A 168 -21.84 -24.90 -1.98
N GLU A 169 -21.31 -25.04 -3.20
CA GLU A 169 -21.71 -24.28 -4.39
C GLU A 169 -23.21 -24.37 -4.69
N ASN A 170 -23.81 -25.53 -4.46
CA ASN A 170 -25.22 -25.76 -4.81
C ASN A 170 -26.20 -25.18 -3.79
N LYS A 171 -25.81 -25.00 -2.53
CA LYS A 171 -26.78 -24.79 -1.42
C LYS A 171 -26.39 -23.76 -0.38
N ARG A 172 -25.11 -23.37 -0.28
CA ARG A 172 -24.59 -22.59 0.86
C ARG A 172 -23.91 -21.30 0.48
N ILE A 173 -23.36 -21.21 -0.72
CA ILE A 173 -22.62 -20.03 -1.19
C ILE A 173 -23.09 -19.59 -2.57
N ASP A 174 -23.17 -18.27 -2.75
CA ASP A 174 -23.22 -17.66 -4.07
C ASP A 174 -21.80 -17.58 -4.63
N VAL A 175 -21.54 -18.35 -5.69
CA VAL A 175 -20.25 -18.44 -6.38
C VAL A 175 -19.78 -17.09 -6.94
N SER A 176 -20.68 -16.16 -7.25
CA SER A 176 -20.34 -14.85 -7.78
C SER A 176 -19.60 -13.97 -6.75
N LYS A 177 -19.81 -14.25 -5.47
CA LYS A 177 -19.17 -13.54 -4.35
C LYS A 177 -17.78 -14.08 -3.98
N ARG A 178 -17.32 -15.18 -4.61
CA ARG A 178 -15.98 -15.74 -4.37
C ARG A 178 -14.88 -14.82 -4.86
N TRP A 179 -14.46 -13.91 -4.01
CA TRP A 179 -13.45 -12.92 -4.34
C TRP A 179 -12.05 -13.49 -4.50
N TYR A 180 -11.79 -14.63 -3.83
CA TYR A 180 -10.51 -15.35 -3.85
C TYR A 180 -10.26 -16.16 -5.12
N LEU A 181 -11.23 -16.28 -6.05
CA LEU A 181 -11.05 -16.95 -7.34
C LEU A 181 -10.95 -15.96 -8.49
N ARG A 182 -10.29 -16.37 -9.59
CA ARG A 182 -10.30 -15.62 -10.85
C ARG A 182 -11.74 -15.55 -11.37
N ARG A 183 -12.15 -14.36 -11.83
CA ARG A 183 -13.54 -14.00 -12.17
C ARG A 183 -14.23 -14.94 -13.18
N LYS A 184 -13.48 -15.56 -14.09
CA LYS A 184 -14.00 -16.51 -15.10
C LYS A 184 -14.11 -17.95 -14.59
N GLN A 185 -13.71 -18.21 -13.34
CA GLN A 185 -13.57 -19.55 -12.75
C GLN A 185 -14.24 -19.55 -11.36
N ALA A 186 -15.45 -18.99 -11.28
CA ALA A 186 -16.17 -18.81 -10.02
C ALA A 186 -16.73 -20.12 -9.44
N ALA A 187 -17.02 -21.12 -10.27
CA ALA A 187 -17.50 -22.45 -9.87
C ALA A 187 -16.45 -23.52 -10.14
N PHE A 188 -16.51 -24.63 -9.41
CA PHE A 188 -15.55 -25.73 -9.50
C PHE A 188 -15.42 -26.26 -10.92
N GLN A 189 -14.18 -26.43 -11.38
CA GLN A 189 -13.86 -27.02 -12.68
C GLN A 189 -13.03 -28.30 -12.49
N ASN A 190 -13.31 -29.33 -13.31
CA ASN A 190 -12.57 -30.58 -13.24
C ASN A 190 -11.06 -30.42 -13.51
N GLU A 191 -10.68 -29.41 -14.30
CA GLU A 191 -9.29 -29.07 -14.58
C GLU A 191 -8.49 -28.73 -13.31
N TRP A 192 -9.13 -28.23 -12.25
CA TRP A 192 -8.43 -27.86 -11.02
C TRP A 192 -7.76 -29.04 -10.32
N LYS A 193 -8.20 -30.27 -10.62
CA LYS A 193 -7.58 -31.51 -10.10
C LYS A 193 -6.17 -31.73 -10.62
N THR A 194 -5.81 -31.12 -11.74
CA THR A 194 -4.49 -31.24 -12.37
C THR A 194 -3.76 -29.91 -12.38
N SER A 195 -4.43 -28.80 -12.68
CA SER A 195 -3.79 -27.47 -12.78
C SER A 195 -3.72 -26.71 -11.46
N GLY A 196 -4.39 -27.19 -10.41
CA GLY A 196 -4.61 -26.44 -9.17
C GLY A 196 -5.73 -25.40 -9.29
N VAL A 197 -6.01 -24.74 -8.17
CA VAL A 197 -7.10 -23.75 -8.05
C VAL A 197 -6.62 -22.38 -8.51
N PRO A 198 -7.33 -21.73 -9.44
CA PRO A 198 -6.95 -20.44 -9.99
C PRO A 198 -7.36 -19.30 -9.06
N PHE A 199 -6.58 -19.08 -8.00
CA PHE A 199 -6.80 -17.97 -7.08
C PHE A 199 -6.65 -16.61 -7.79
N SER A 200 -7.44 -15.65 -7.32
CA SER A 200 -7.31 -14.25 -7.71
C SER A 200 -5.93 -13.73 -7.31
N SER A 201 -5.29 -12.93 -8.17
CA SER A 201 -4.04 -12.28 -7.80
C SER A 201 -4.26 -11.21 -6.73
N PHE A 202 -3.20 -10.84 -6.00
CA PHE A 202 -3.26 -9.73 -5.05
C PHE A 202 -3.83 -8.47 -5.70
N ARG A 203 -3.39 -8.11 -6.91
CA ARG A 203 -3.93 -6.97 -7.66
C ARG A 203 -5.44 -7.04 -7.86
N GLN A 204 -5.97 -8.23 -8.19
CA GLN A 204 -7.41 -8.42 -8.37
C GLN A 204 -8.16 -8.23 -7.05
N ARG A 205 -7.63 -8.72 -5.93
CA ARG A 205 -8.20 -8.51 -4.59
C ARG A 205 -8.10 -7.06 -4.15
N TYR A 206 -6.94 -6.42 -4.36
CA TYR A 206 -6.71 -5.00 -4.06
C TYR A 206 -7.74 -4.10 -4.75
N ILE A 207 -8.02 -4.34 -6.04
CA ILE A 207 -9.05 -3.58 -6.77
C ILE A 207 -10.44 -3.73 -6.13
N ARG A 208 -10.78 -4.92 -5.60
CA ARG A 208 -12.07 -5.16 -4.94
C ARG A 208 -12.20 -4.42 -3.62
N ILE A 209 -11.11 -4.28 -2.87
CA ILE A 209 -11.16 -3.61 -1.56
C ILE A 209 -11.25 -2.09 -1.66
N LEU A 210 -11.03 -1.47 -2.83
CA LEU A 210 -11.07 -0.01 -2.96
C LEU A 210 -12.40 0.62 -2.53
N ASP A 211 -13.49 -0.15 -2.63
CA ASP A 211 -14.84 0.28 -2.22
C ASP A 211 -15.26 -0.27 -0.83
N LEU A 212 -14.46 -1.16 -0.23
CA LEU A 212 -14.76 -1.84 1.04
C LEU A 212 -13.84 -1.42 2.20
N ALA A 213 -12.63 -0.97 1.85
CA ALA A 213 -11.59 -0.62 2.79
C ALA A 213 -11.91 0.71 3.49
N LEU A 214 -11.59 0.76 4.77
CA LEU A 214 -11.63 1.99 5.53
C LEU A 214 -10.42 2.87 5.16
N PRO A 215 -10.49 4.19 5.35
CA PRO A 215 -9.41 5.08 4.95
C PRO A 215 -8.06 4.79 5.62
N ASN A 216 -8.05 4.36 6.87
CA ASN A 216 -6.86 3.93 7.61
C ASN A 216 -6.22 2.67 7.01
N GLU A 217 -7.02 1.72 6.54
CA GLU A 217 -6.53 0.50 5.91
C GLU A 217 -5.92 0.80 4.54
N LEU A 218 -6.57 1.67 3.75
CA LEU A 218 -5.99 2.14 2.49
C LEU A 218 -4.69 2.91 2.71
N ALA A 219 -4.63 3.74 3.77
CA ALA A 219 -3.41 4.44 4.14
C ALA A 219 -2.28 3.47 4.55
N ALA A 220 -2.59 2.40 5.28
CA ALA A 220 -1.62 1.39 5.70
C ALA A 220 -1.12 0.48 4.56
N ILE A 221 -2.02 0.03 3.67
CA ILE A 221 -1.67 -0.85 2.54
C ILE A 221 -0.85 -0.08 1.49
N GLY A 222 -1.24 1.17 1.22
CA GLY A 222 -0.64 2.02 0.21
C GLY A 222 -1.63 2.45 -0.87
N LYS A 223 -1.30 3.59 -1.50
CA LYS A 223 -2.17 4.42 -2.35
C LYS A 223 -2.55 3.79 -3.69
N SER A 224 -1.74 2.87 -4.17
CA SER A 224 -1.97 2.10 -5.41
C SER A 224 -1.30 0.73 -5.30
N TYR A 225 -1.58 -0.16 -6.25
CA TYR A 225 -0.88 -1.44 -6.34
C TYR A 225 0.64 -1.25 -6.33
N ILE A 226 1.19 -0.28 -7.06
CA ILE A 226 2.65 -0.05 -7.10
C ILE A 226 3.18 0.30 -5.70
N HIS A 227 2.47 1.11 -4.91
CA HIS A 227 2.88 1.41 -3.54
C HIS A 227 2.70 0.20 -2.60
N ALA A 228 1.68 -0.62 -2.84
CA ALA A 228 1.45 -1.88 -2.13
C ALA A 228 2.39 -3.01 -2.58
N TYR A 229 3.05 -2.89 -3.73
CA TYR A 229 3.88 -3.95 -4.33
C TYR A 229 5.34 -3.54 -4.57
N GLY A 230 5.73 -2.29 -4.30
CA GLY A 230 7.14 -1.90 -4.21
C GLY A 230 7.91 -2.80 -3.24
N MET A 231 7.23 -3.29 -2.20
CA MET A 231 7.71 -4.32 -1.26
C MET A 231 8.11 -5.65 -1.90
N SER A 232 7.64 -5.95 -3.11
CA SER A 232 7.95 -7.20 -3.81
C SER A 232 9.29 -7.16 -4.53
N ALA A 233 9.80 -5.98 -4.87
CA ALA A 233 11.09 -5.85 -5.53
C ALA A 233 12.22 -6.30 -4.60
N ASP A 234 12.11 -5.98 -3.31
CA ASP A 234 13.09 -6.30 -2.27
C ASP A 234 13.08 -7.79 -1.89
N ILE A 235 11.95 -8.48 -2.04
CA ILE A 235 11.82 -9.91 -1.70
C ILE A 235 12.39 -10.82 -2.80
N HIS A 236 12.47 -10.32 -4.03
CA HIS A 236 12.96 -11.09 -5.17
C HIS A 236 14.38 -10.67 -5.53
N PHE A 237 15.19 -11.63 -5.97
CA PHE A 237 16.53 -11.32 -6.45
C PHE A 237 16.45 -10.44 -7.71
N THR A 238 16.88 -9.19 -7.58
CA THR A 238 16.81 -8.15 -8.62
C THR A 238 18.23 -7.67 -8.99
N PRO A 239 18.98 -8.42 -9.81
CA PRO A 239 20.39 -8.11 -10.11
C PRO A 239 20.62 -6.82 -10.90
N HIS A 240 19.55 -6.16 -11.35
CA HIS A 240 19.57 -4.91 -12.10
C HIS A 240 19.36 -3.67 -11.24
N ASP A 241 19.08 -3.82 -9.94
CA ASP A 241 18.97 -2.69 -9.02
C ASP A 241 20.36 -2.08 -8.73
N SER A 242 20.55 -0.83 -9.14
CA SER A 242 21.79 -0.07 -8.95
C SER A 242 21.97 0.46 -7.53
N SER A 243 20.97 0.30 -6.65
CA SER A 243 20.94 0.90 -5.31
C SER A 243 21.06 2.43 -5.28
N SER A 244 20.87 3.10 -6.41
CA SER A 244 21.04 4.56 -6.53
C SER A 244 20.07 5.38 -5.68
N ALA A 245 18.92 4.79 -5.33
CA ALA A 245 17.92 5.38 -4.45
C ALA A 245 18.04 4.91 -2.98
N PHE A 246 19.14 4.26 -2.60
CA PHE A 246 19.32 3.76 -1.23
C PHE A 246 19.34 4.91 -0.21
N ASN A 247 18.53 4.76 0.83
CA ASN A 247 18.51 5.64 1.99
C ASN A 247 18.58 4.80 3.27
N GLU A 248 19.50 5.16 4.18
CA GLU A 248 19.67 4.48 5.47
C GLU A 248 18.41 4.62 6.33
N ASP A 249 17.72 5.76 6.24
CA ASP A 249 16.57 6.09 7.10
C ASP A 249 15.28 5.34 6.73
N ASP A 250 15.22 4.73 5.55
CA ASP A 250 14.03 4.00 5.10
C ASP A 250 13.71 2.79 5.99
N VAL A 251 14.72 2.29 6.73
CA VAL A 251 14.55 1.21 7.70
C VAL A 251 13.59 1.59 8.84
N TYR A 252 13.57 2.85 9.27
CA TYR A 252 12.64 3.33 10.30
C TYR A 252 11.21 3.39 9.76
N LEU A 253 11.04 3.83 8.50
CA LEU A 253 9.76 3.84 7.82
C LEU A 253 9.19 2.42 7.64
N GLY A 254 10.06 1.44 7.38
CA GLY A 254 9.66 0.04 7.28
C GLY A 254 9.08 -0.50 8.59
N VAL A 255 9.66 -0.15 9.75
CA VAL A 255 9.10 -0.50 11.07
C VAL A 255 7.70 0.10 11.25
N HIS A 256 7.54 1.40 11.00
CA HIS A 256 6.24 2.07 11.09
C HIS A 256 5.19 1.42 10.18
N ARG A 257 5.57 1.05 8.95
CA ARG A 257 4.68 0.40 8.00
C ARG A 257 4.17 -0.94 8.53
N VAL A 258 5.05 -1.79 9.04
CA VAL A 258 4.67 -3.09 9.62
C VAL A 258 3.76 -2.88 10.83
N GLY A 259 4.10 -1.94 11.72
CA GLY A 259 3.29 -1.61 12.89
C GLY A 259 1.88 -1.11 12.55
N LEU A 260 1.76 -0.21 11.56
CA LEU A 260 0.47 0.29 11.08
C LEU A 260 -0.38 -0.80 10.42
N LEU A 261 0.24 -1.77 9.73
CA LEU A 261 -0.46 -2.93 9.18
C LEU A 261 -0.99 -3.84 10.29
N CYS A 262 -0.20 -4.11 11.34
CA CYS A 262 -0.67 -4.85 12.52
C CYS A 262 -1.88 -4.18 13.17
N TYR A 263 -1.80 -2.86 13.37
CA TYR A 263 -2.90 -2.06 13.90
C TYR A 263 -4.17 -2.17 13.04
N ALA A 264 -4.05 -1.99 11.72
CA ALA A 264 -5.19 -2.09 10.80
C ALA A 264 -5.81 -3.50 10.78
N ILE A 265 -4.98 -4.55 10.81
CA ILE A 265 -5.45 -5.95 10.88
C ILE A 265 -6.28 -6.18 12.14
N LEU A 266 -5.82 -5.73 13.31
CA LEU A 266 -6.55 -5.93 14.56
C LEU A 266 -7.90 -5.23 14.56
N ILE A 267 -7.97 -3.98 14.09
CA ILE A 267 -9.24 -3.27 13.94
C ILE A 267 -10.19 -4.02 13.00
N ARG A 268 -9.67 -4.54 11.88
CA ARG A 268 -10.49 -5.32 10.95
C ARG A 268 -10.96 -6.64 11.57
N CYS A 269 -10.13 -7.34 12.33
CA CYS A 269 -10.52 -8.54 13.07
C CYS A 269 -11.64 -8.24 14.09
N GLN A 270 -11.52 -7.15 14.87
CA GLN A 270 -12.57 -6.69 15.78
C GLN A 270 -13.91 -6.45 15.05
N LYS A 271 -13.86 -5.84 13.85
CA LYS A 271 -15.06 -5.60 13.02
C LYS A 271 -15.67 -6.89 12.47
N LEU A 272 -14.86 -7.85 12.02
CA LEU A 272 -15.34 -9.12 11.49
C LEU A 272 -15.96 -10.01 12.59
N LEU A 273 -15.43 -9.93 13.80
CA LEU A 273 -15.94 -10.66 14.97
C LEU A 273 -17.10 -9.95 15.67
N ASP A 274 -17.35 -8.68 15.32
CA ASP A 274 -18.25 -7.79 16.06
C ASP A 274 -17.93 -7.75 17.57
N LEU A 275 -16.64 -7.63 17.87
CA LEU A 275 -16.10 -7.73 19.23
C LEU A 275 -15.01 -6.69 19.45
N VAL A 276 -15.15 -5.88 20.51
CA VAL A 276 -14.11 -4.98 21.01
C VAL A 276 -13.88 -5.30 22.47
N LEU A 277 -12.67 -5.75 22.80
CA LEU A 277 -12.26 -6.04 24.18
C LEU A 277 -11.79 -4.77 24.88
N GLU A 278 -11.88 -4.77 26.21
CA GLU A 278 -11.36 -3.69 27.06
C GLU A 278 -9.82 -3.55 26.95
N GLY A 279 -9.28 -2.52 27.59
CA GLY A 279 -7.83 -2.29 27.64
C GLY A 279 -7.26 -1.82 26.30
N VAL A 280 -6.17 -2.45 25.84
CA VAL A 280 -5.45 -1.99 24.62
C VAL A 280 -6.37 -2.04 23.39
N ASN A 281 -7.21 -3.07 23.28
CA ASN A 281 -8.16 -3.24 22.17
C ASN A 281 -9.17 -2.08 22.07
N ALA A 282 -9.73 -1.64 23.20
CA ALA A 282 -10.63 -0.49 23.26
C ALA A 282 -9.88 0.81 22.94
N THR A 283 -8.66 0.99 23.46
CA THR A 283 -7.83 2.17 23.18
C THR A 283 -7.51 2.29 21.69
N ILE A 284 -7.02 1.22 21.04
CA ILE A 284 -6.72 1.27 19.61
C ILE A 284 -7.96 1.51 18.76
N ARG A 285 -9.11 0.97 19.19
CA ARG A 285 -10.38 1.17 18.51
C ARG A 285 -10.87 2.61 18.62
N LYS A 286 -10.76 3.20 19.80
CA LYS A 286 -11.05 4.63 20.02
C LYS A 286 -10.15 5.51 19.16
N MET A 287 -8.83 5.26 19.20
CA MET A 287 -7.86 5.97 18.35
C MET A 287 -8.20 5.85 16.86
N HIS A 288 -8.71 4.69 16.43
CA HIS A 288 -9.12 4.47 15.04
C HIS A 288 -10.32 5.34 14.69
N ASP A 289 -11.36 5.29 15.53
CA ASP A 289 -12.65 5.90 15.26
C ASP A 289 -12.59 7.44 15.38
N GLU A 290 -11.70 7.99 16.21
CA GLU A 290 -11.49 9.44 16.38
C GLU A 290 -10.51 10.05 15.36
N ASN A 291 -9.69 9.23 14.67
CA ASN A 291 -8.64 9.74 13.81
C ASN A 291 -9.12 10.06 12.38
N VAL A 292 -9.24 11.36 12.08
CA VAL A 292 -9.61 11.89 10.76
C VAL A 292 -8.45 11.99 9.76
N GLY A 293 -7.21 11.79 10.22
CA GLY A 293 -6.00 11.94 9.41
C GLY A 293 -5.99 11.03 8.17
N PRO A 294 -6.20 9.71 8.30
CA PRO A 294 -6.23 8.80 7.16
C PRO A 294 -7.32 9.12 6.14
N ALA A 295 -8.51 9.53 6.59
CA ALA A 295 -9.58 9.98 5.71
C ALA A 295 -9.15 11.20 4.88
N THR A 296 -8.48 12.16 5.52
CA THR A 296 -7.93 13.34 4.86
C THR A 296 -6.86 12.97 3.83
N LEU A 297 -5.92 12.08 4.18
CA LEU A 297 -4.88 11.60 3.26
C LEU A 297 -5.47 10.89 2.05
N VAL A 298 -6.46 10.00 2.23
CA VAL A 298 -7.12 9.31 1.12
C VAL A 298 -7.91 10.28 0.24
N ALA A 299 -8.61 11.25 0.85
CA ALA A 299 -9.35 12.28 0.12
C ALA A 299 -8.40 13.14 -0.74
N GLN A 300 -7.24 13.53 -0.21
CA GLN A 300 -6.22 14.31 -0.95
C GLN A 300 -5.71 13.60 -2.22
N LEU A 301 -5.74 12.26 -2.28
CA LEU A 301 -5.36 11.50 -3.49
C LEU A 301 -6.42 11.56 -4.58
N LYS A 302 -7.67 11.78 -4.21
CA LYS A 302 -8.82 11.92 -5.11
C LYS A 302 -9.19 13.38 -5.37
N GLN A 303 -8.55 14.31 -4.67
CA GLN A 303 -8.77 15.74 -4.82
C GLN A 303 -8.14 16.26 -6.11
N GLU A 304 -8.91 17.10 -6.81
CA GLU A 304 -8.40 17.91 -7.90
C GLU A 304 -7.64 19.11 -7.32
N LYS A 305 -6.35 19.19 -7.63
CA LYS A 305 -5.39 20.16 -7.07
C LYS A 305 -5.07 21.30 -8.02
N ALA A 306 -5.34 21.11 -9.31
CA ALA A 306 -5.02 22.05 -10.38
C ALA A 306 -6.07 21.95 -11.49
N GLN A 307 -6.21 23.01 -12.27
CA GLN A 307 -7.09 23.07 -13.44
C GLN A 307 -6.27 23.21 -14.72
N VAL A 308 -6.93 23.03 -15.86
CA VAL A 308 -6.29 23.27 -17.17
C VAL A 308 -5.78 24.71 -17.26
N GLY A 309 -4.52 24.86 -17.65
CA GLY A 309 -3.81 26.13 -17.72
C GLY A 309 -3.03 26.50 -16.45
N ASP A 310 -3.20 25.79 -15.33
CA ASP A 310 -2.40 26.02 -14.13
C ASP A 310 -0.95 25.54 -14.31
N PHE A 311 -0.04 26.13 -13.54
CA PHE A 311 1.37 25.77 -13.49
C PHE A 311 1.64 24.87 -12.29
N VAL A 312 2.22 23.72 -12.55
CA VAL A 312 2.51 22.68 -11.56
C VAL A 312 3.98 22.30 -11.62
N TRP A 313 4.51 21.87 -10.49
CA TRP A 313 5.82 21.24 -10.38
C TRP A 313 5.66 19.72 -10.39
N ALA A 314 6.37 19.04 -11.29
CA ALA A 314 6.33 17.58 -11.46
C ALA A 314 7.75 17.06 -11.72
N HIS A 315 8.23 16.15 -10.86
CA HIS A 315 9.53 15.47 -11.00
C HIS A 315 10.74 16.39 -11.30
N GLY A 316 10.76 17.60 -10.74
CA GLY A 316 11.85 18.56 -10.89
C GLY A 316 11.56 19.70 -11.87
N ASP A 317 10.59 19.52 -12.76
CA ASP A 317 10.28 20.49 -13.81
C ASP A 317 8.99 21.26 -13.54
N ILE A 318 8.89 22.43 -14.15
CA ILE A 318 7.67 23.23 -14.16
C ILE A 318 6.92 22.92 -15.45
N CYS A 319 5.66 22.54 -15.29
CA CYS A 319 4.80 22.12 -16.37
C CYS A 319 3.47 22.89 -16.31
N ARG A 320 2.80 23.01 -17.46
CA ARG A 320 1.45 23.58 -17.56
C ARG A 320 0.45 22.45 -17.73
N VAL A 321 -0.65 22.48 -16.99
CA VAL A 321 -1.71 21.47 -17.10
C VAL A 321 -2.45 21.64 -18.41
N ALA A 322 -2.44 20.60 -19.26
CA ALA A 322 -3.12 20.56 -20.54
C ALA A 322 -4.47 19.80 -20.47
N GLU A 323 -4.57 18.76 -19.63
CA GLU A 323 -5.79 17.97 -19.45
C GLU A 323 -5.90 17.46 -18.01
N VAL A 324 -7.12 17.39 -17.48
CA VAL A 324 -7.42 16.74 -16.19
C VAL A 324 -8.33 15.54 -16.46
N ARG A 325 -7.94 14.36 -15.98
CA ARG A 325 -8.72 13.12 -16.10
C ARG A 325 -8.95 12.49 -14.73
N LYS A 326 -10.16 11.94 -14.54
CA LYS A 326 -10.50 11.10 -13.38
C LYS A 326 -10.62 9.64 -13.82
N SER A 327 -9.91 8.76 -13.11
CA SER A 327 -10.01 7.32 -13.31
C SER A 327 -11.34 6.78 -12.77
N LYS A 328 -11.71 5.55 -13.16
CA LYS A 328 -12.88 4.84 -12.60
C LYS A 328 -12.84 4.62 -11.09
N PHE A 329 -11.68 4.81 -10.45
CA PHE A 329 -11.47 4.68 -9.00
C PHE A 329 -11.46 6.05 -8.29
N GLY A 330 -11.70 7.14 -9.02
CA GLY A 330 -11.73 8.51 -8.49
C GLY A 330 -10.37 9.19 -8.38
N TYR A 331 -9.26 8.51 -8.68
CA TYR A 331 -7.94 9.16 -8.73
C TYR A 331 -7.85 10.14 -9.90
N VAL A 332 -7.22 11.29 -9.65
CA VAL A 332 -7.01 12.35 -10.63
C VAL A 332 -5.62 12.23 -11.26
N SER A 333 -5.53 12.42 -12.57
CA SER A 333 -4.28 12.51 -13.32
C SER A 333 -4.29 13.74 -14.22
N TYR A 334 -3.11 14.30 -14.46
CA TYR A 334 -2.90 15.51 -15.22
C TYR A 334 -2.01 15.22 -16.41
N ARG A 335 -2.46 15.55 -17.62
CA ARG A 335 -1.55 15.70 -18.75
C ARG A 335 -0.92 17.06 -18.64
N VAL A 336 0.39 17.13 -18.70
CA VAL A 336 1.13 18.39 -18.57
C VAL A 336 2.05 18.59 -19.77
N THR A 337 2.24 19.85 -20.16
CA THR A 337 3.21 20.27 -21.16
C THR A 337 4.38 20.92 -20.43
N TYR A 338 5.61 20.52 -20.75
CA TYR A 338 6.81 21.12 -20.16
C TYR A 338 6.94 22.58 -20.57
N VAL A 339 7.19 23.46 -19.59
CA VAL A 339 7.40 24.89 -19.82
C VAL A 339 8.87 25.18 -20.15
N GLU A 340 9.76 24.44 -19.50
CA GLU A 340 11.20 24.43 -19.75
C GLU A 340 11.55 23.29 -20.72
N PRO A 341 12.78 23.24 -21.29
CA PRO A 341 13.18 22.12 -22.13
C PRO A 341 12.93 20.79 -21.39
N PRO A 342 12.18 19.84 -21.98
CA PRO A 342 11.83 18.61 -21.29
C PRO A 342 13.08 17.77 -21.02
N PRO A 343 13.06 16.91 -19.99
CA PRO A 343 14.17 16.00 -19.69
C PRO A 343 14.59 15.14 -20.89
N ILE A 344 13.60 14.79 -21.73
CA ILE A 344 13.78 14.06 -22.99
C ILE A 344 13.15 14.91 -24.10
N ALA A 345 13.97 15.37 -25.06
CA ALA A 345 13.58 16.36 -26.07
C ALA A 345 12.34 15.95 -26.89
N GLU A 346 12.16 14.65 -27.12
CA GLU A 346 11.06 14.07 -27.88
C GLU A 346 9.73 14.04 -27.10
N ILE A 347 9.77 14.09 -25.77
CA ILE A 347 8.59 14.00 -24.89
C ILE A 347 8.16 15.40 -24.48
N LYS A 348 7.28 16.00 -25.28
CA LYS A 348 6.78 17.38 -25.04
C LYS A 348 5.66 17.44 -24.01
N GLU A 349 4.92 16.35 -23.84
CA GLU A 349 3.82 16.21 -22.89
C GLU A 349 3.88 14.84 -22.22
N ASP A 350 3.45 14.78 -20.96
CA ASP A 350 3.37 13.52 -20.22
C ASP A 350 2.22 13.53 -19.19
N TRP A 351 1.93 12.37 -18.59
CA TRP A 351 0.88 12.17 -17.60
C TRP A 351 1.45 11.91 -16.20
N PHE A 352 0.96 12.68 -15.23
CA PHE A 352 1.31 12.51 -13.83
C PHE A 352 0.06 12.31 -12.97
N ALA A 353 0.16 11.48 -11.93
CA ALA A 353 -0.88 11.35 -10.93
C ALA A 353 -0.93 12.58 -10.00
N ALA A 354 -2.09 12.84 -9.38
CA ALA A 354 -2.27 14.02 -8.52
C ALA A 354 -1.32 14.14 -7.32
N PHE A 355 -0.74 13.02 -6.87
CA PHE A 355 0.22 13.03 -5.77
C PHE A 355 1.66 13.33 -6.24
N GLU A 356 1.93 13.25 -7.55
CA GLU A 356 3.24 13.53 -8.15
C GLU A 356 3.40 14.99 -8.55
N ILE A 357 2.30 15.75 -8.55
CA ILE A 357 2.30 17.17 -8.88
C ILE A 357 2.09 18.05 -7.65
N ARG A 358 2.66 19.25 -7.68
CA ARG A 358 2.41 20.33 -6.72
C ARG A 358 1.99 21.58 -7.49
N LEU A 359 0.84 22.17 -7.12
CA LEU A 359 0.42 23.46 -7.70
C LEU A 359 1.44 24.54 -7.32
N VAL A 360 1.90 25.29 -8.32
CA VAL A 360 2.85 26.40 -8.18
C VAL A 360 2.12 27.74 -8.34
N ALA A 361 1.36 27.88 -9.43
CA ALA A 361 0.57 29.07 -9.70
C ALA A 361 -0.68 28.72 -10.50
N THR A 362 -1.79 29.39 -10.22
CA THR A 362 -3.00 29.25 -11.04
C THR A 362 -2.88 30.10 -12.31
N LYS A 363 -3.60 29.72 -13.37
CA LYS A 363 -3.69 30.53 -14.60
C LYS A 363 -4.15 31.96 -14.28
N ALA A 364 -5.13 32.10 -13.37
CA ALA A 364 -5.66 33.38 -12.95
C ALA A 364 -4.59 34.26 -12.28
N LEU A 365 -3.77 33.69 -11.38
CA LEU A 365 -2.70 34.42 -10.72
C LEU A 365 -1.63 34.85 -11.73
N ALA A 366 -1.21 33.95 -12.62
CA ALA A 366 -0.25 34.27 -13.67
C ALA A 366 -0.76 35.42 -14.59
N GLN A 367 -2.05 35.39 -14.94
CA GLN A 367 -2.68 36.44 -15.74
C GLN A 367 -2.78 37.78 -14.98
N GLN A 368 -3.05 37.74 -13.67
CA GLN A 368 -3.07 38.94 -12.84
C GLN A 368 -1.68 39.59 -12.77
N VAL A 369 -0.62 38.80 -12.57
CA VAL A 369 0.76 39.29 -12.59
C VAL A 369 1.09 39.91 -13.95
N LEU A 370 0.70 39.27 -15.05
CA LEU A 370 0.90 39.86 -16.39
C LEU A 370 0.17 41.19 -16.55
N THR A 371 -1.06 41.28 -16.06
CA THR A 371 -1.87 42.50 -16.14
C THR A 371 -1.23 43.61 -15.34
N GLN A 372 -0.73 43.31 -14.14
CA GLN A 372 0.01 44.28 -13.31
C GLN A 372 1.24 44.80 -14.05
N LEU A 373 2.07 43.92 -14.63
CA LEU A 373 3.24 44.30 -15.42
C LEU A 373 2.89 45.17 -16.66
N GLN A 374 1.72 44.96 -17.26
CA GLN A 374 1.24 45.78 -18.39
C GLN A 374 0.77 47.19 -17.97
N THR A 375 0.45 47.38 -16.69
CA THR A 375 -0.12 48.62 -16.13
C THR A 375 0.80 49.33 -15.15
N ASP A 376 1.93 48.71 -14.78
CA ASP A 376 2.84 49.23 -13.77
C ASP A 376 3.51 50.53 -14.26
N PRO A 377 3.33 51.67 -13.57
CA PRO A 377 3.97 52.94 -13.94
C PRO A 377 5.50 52.91 -13.82
N GLU A 378 6.09 51.97 -13.07
CA GLU A 378 7.53 51.85 -12.87
C GLU A 378 8.24 51.13 -14.04
N ILE A 379 7.49 50.45 -14.90
CA ILE A 379 8.03 49.74 -16.07
C ILE A 379 8.04 50.68 -17.29
N PRO A 380 9.15 50.78 -18.04
CA PRO A 380 9.24 51.61 -19.25
C PRO A 380 8.11 51.36 -20.25
N GLU A 381 7.62 52.41 -20.90
CA GLU A 381 6.45 52.35 -21.80
C GLU A 381 6.65 51.43 -23.01
N ASP A 382 7.88 51.36 -23.54
CA ASP A 382 8.26 50.47 -24.62
C ASP A 382 8.16 48.99 -24.21
N GLU A 383 8.52 48.66 -22.97
CA GLU A 383 8.41 47.31 -22.42
C GLU A 383 6.94 46.95 -22.17
N ARG A 384 6.14 47.87 -21.63
CA ARG A 384 4.69 47.67 -21.45
C ARG A 384 3.95 47.47 -22.77
N ALA A 385 4.32 48.23 -23.80
CA ALA A 385 3.78 48.08 -25.15
C ALA A 385 4.13 46.70 -25.74
N SER A 386 5.34 46.19 -25.47
CA SER A 386 5.77 44.85 -25.91
C SER A 386 4.90 43.74 -25.30
N PHE A 387 4.50 43.85 -24.02
CA PHE A 387 3.60 42.91 -23.37
C PHE A 387 2.17 43.00 -23.93
N LYS A 388 1.69 44.21 -24.25
CA LYS A 388 0.35 44.45 -24.82
C LYS A 388 0.18 43.95 -26.26
N ASN A 389 1.26 43.91 -27.05
CA ASN A 389 1.22 43.52 -28.46
C ASN A 389 1.56 42.05 -28.71
N MET A 390 1.89 41.30 -27.66
CA MET A 390 2.27 39.89 -27.74
C MET A 390 1.05 38.97 -27.98
N SER A 391 1.21 37.90 -28.76
CA SER A 391 0.18 36.87 -28.93
C SER A 391 -0.08 36.10 -27.63
N GLU A 392 -1.27 35.54 -27.47
CA GLU A 392 -1.65 34.78 -26.27
C GLU A 392 -0.69 33.60 -26.02
N ASP A 393 -0.34 32.83 -27.06
CA ASP A 393 0.59 31.71 -26.95
C ASP A 393 1.97 32.13 -26.45
N LYS A 394 2.47 33.28 -26.92
CA LYS A 394 3.80 33.78 -26.54
C LYS A 394 3.79 34.40 -25.14
N ARG A 395 2.66 34.97 -24.72
CA ARG A 395 2.44 35.43 -23.33
C ARG A 395 2.43 34.25 -22.36
N ASP A 396 1.72 33.20 -22.71
CA ASP A 396 1.63 31.98 -21.90
C ASP A 396 3.00 31.31 -21.74
N GLU A 397 3.80 31.26 -22.80
CA GLU A 397 5.17 30.74 -22.76
C GLU A 397 6.07 31.56 -21.83
N LEU A 398 6.03 32.90 -21.94
CA LEU A 398 6.82 33.78 -21.07
C LEU A 398 6.36 33.71 -19.61
N LEU A 399 5.06 33.64 -19.37
CA LEU A 399 4.51 33.47 -18.03
C LEU A 399 4.99 32.18 -17.39
N GLY A 400 4.97 31.07 -18.13
CA GLY A 400 5.52 29.81 -17.64
C GLY A 400 6.99 29.95 -17.26
N LYS A 401 7.81 30.53 -18.15
CA LYS A 401 9.26 30.74 -17.88
C LYS A 401 9.50 31.64 -16.66
N ALA A 402 8.68 32.68 -16.48
CA ALA A 402 8.74 33.57 -15.32
C ALA A 402 8.38 32.84 -14.02
N VAL A 403 7.28 32.08 -14.02
CA VAL A 403 6.87 31.24 -12.88
C VAL A 403 7.98 30.25 -12.51
N ALA A 404 8.58 29.59 -13.50
CA ALA A 404 9.66 28.65 -13.27
C ALA A 404 10.89 29.31 -12.63
N LYS A 405 11.31 30.47 -13.14
CA LYS A 405 12.43 31.23 -12.60
C LYS A 405 12.18 31.67 -11.15
N ILE A 406 11.00 32.21 -10.84
CA ILE A 406 10.64 32.64 -9.48
C ILE A 406 10.63 31.45 -8.53
N PHE A 407 10.04 30.33 -8.95
CA PHE A 407 9.97 29.13 -8.12
C PHE A 407 11.36 28.59 -7.81
N ARG A 408 12.26 28.52 -8.80
CA ARG A 408 13.66 28.08 -8.59
C ARG A 408 14.43 29.00 -7.65
N LEU A 409 14.25 30.32 -7.76
CA LEU A 409 14.86 31.29 -6.83
C LEU A 409 14.35 31.09 -5.40
N GLN A 410 13.05 30.86 -5.22
CA GLN A 410 12.49 30.56 -3.89
C GLN A 410 13.06 29.27 -3.31
N GLN A 411 13.19 28.21 -4.11
CA GLN A 411 13.83 26.96 -3.67
C GLN A 411 15.28 27.19 -3.22
N GLN A 412 16.04 27.97 -3.99
CA GLN A 412 17.43 28.30 -3.66
C GLN A 412 17.53 29.07 -2.33
N ILE A 413 16.70 30.09 -2.12
CA ILE A 413 16.65 30.85 -0.86
C ILE A 413 16.34 29.93 0.33
N VAL A 414 15.39 29.01 0.17
CA VAL A 414 15.03 28.06 1.23
C VAL A 414 16.17 27.08 1.52
N CYS A 415 16.87 26.59 0.49
CA CYS A 415 18.04 25.73 0.65
C CYS A 415 19.18 26.47 1.37
N ASP A 416 19.49 27.69 0.94
CA ASP A 416 20.54 28.53 1.54
C ASP A 416 20.24 28.88 3.00
N ALA A 417 18.96 29.11 3.34
CA ALA A 417 18.52 29.36 4.70
C ALA A 417 18.62 28.11 5.60
N LYS A 418 18.37 26.91 5.05
CA LYS A 418 18.54 25.65 5.79
C LYS A 418 20.01 25.33 6.06
N LEU A 419 20.89 25.57 5.09
CA LEU A 419 22.34 25.37 5.23
C LEU A 419 23.00 26.33 6.22
N ARG A 420 22.38 27.48 6.51
CA ARG A 420 22.86 28.44 7.52
C ARG A 420 22.39 28.13 8.95
N ASN A 421 21.41 27.25 9.11
CA ASN A 421 20.83 26.86 10.40
C ASN A 421 21.22 25.43 10.83
N THR A 422 22.08 24.78 10.05
CA THR A 422 22.84 23.55 10.39
C THR A 422 24.29 23.93 10.57
#